data_AF-A0A2V7JGU7-F1
#
_entry.id   AF-A0A2V7JGU7-F1
#
_cell.length_a   1.000
_cell.length_b   1.000
_cell.length_c   1.000
_cell.angle_alpha   90.00
_cell.angle_beta   90.00
_cell.angle_gamma   90.00
#
_symmetry.space_group_name_H-M   'P 1'
#
loop_
_entity.id
_entity.type
_entity.pdbx_description
1 polymer ?
#
loop_
_entity_poly.entity_id
_entity_poly.type
_entity_poly.pdbx_seq_one_letter_code
_entity_poly.pdbx_strand_id
1 'polypeptide(L)' 'MIVILFTGGTITMRNDPGGGGAKPGLTAAEILQATKGIRAISAVEVEEWGQFPGPHMTVERMWALRNRI' A
#
# COMPACT_ATOMS: atom_id res chain seq x y z
N MET A 1 -1.72 -15.20 -11.54
CA MET A 1 -2.51 -14.12 -10.91
C MET A 1 -1.79 -13.73 -9.64
N ILE A 2 -1.59 -12.44 -9.42
CA ILE A 2 -0.89 -11.91 -8.24
C ILE A 2 -1.86 -10.95 -7.54
N VAL A 3 -2.00 -11.10 -6.22
CA VAL A 3 -2.74 -10.15 -5.38
C VAL A 3 -1.73 -9.29 -4.64
N ILE A 4 -1.85 -7.98 -4.75
CA ILE A 4 -1.03 -7.02 -4.02
C ILE A 4 -1.88 -6.45 -2.88
N LEU A 5 -1.53 -6.80 -1.64
CA LEU A 5 -2.16 -6.27 -0.44
C LEU A 5 -1.34 -5.07 0.06
N PHE A 6 -1.93 -3.87 0.01
CA PHE A 6 -1.31 -2.65 0.51
C PHE A 6 -1.54 -2.49 2.00
N THR A 7 -0.46 -2.42 2.77
CA THR A 7 -0.48 -2.23 4.23
C THR A 7 -0.06 -0.83 4.67
N GLY A 8 0.37 0.02 3.72
CA GLY A 8 0.87 1.37 3.96
C GLY A 8 2.36 1.51 3.67
N GLY A 9 3.07 2.21 4.57
CA GLY A 9 4.49 2.57 4.39
C GLY A 9 4.73 3.74 3.44
N THR A 10 6.00 4.09 3.25
CA THR A 10 6.40 5.29 2.49
C THR A 10 5.90 5.30 1.04
N ILE A 11 5.79 4.12 0.41
CA ILE A 11 5.31 3.99 -0.97
C ILE A 11 3.87 4.49 -1.16
N THR A 12 3.06 4.53 -0.09
CA THR A 12 1.67 5.00 -0.14
C THR A 12 1.51 6.45 0.31
N MET A 13 2.61 7.18 0.53
CA MET A 13 2.59 8.56 1.04
C MET A 13 2.65 9.60 -0.08
N ARG A 14 2.10 10.79 0.19
CA ARG A 14 2.30 12.02 -0.59
C ARG A 14 2.97 13.08 0.24
N ASN A 15 3.68 13.97 -0.42
CA ASN A 15 4.17 15.19 0.21
C ASN A 15 2.99 16.11 0.55
N ASP A 16 2.97 16.60 1.78
CA ASP A 16 2.06 17.65 2.22
C ASP A 16 2.44 18.98 1.54
N PRO A 17 1.55 19.59 0.73
CA PRO A 17 1.80 20.88 0.11
C PRO A 17 2.08 21.99 1.13
N GLY A 18 1.59 21.85 2.37
CA GLY A 18 1.80 22.80 3.46
C GLY A 18 3.16 22.70 4.16
N GLY A 19 4.07 21.84 3.70
CA GLY A 19 5.41 21.69 4.28
C GLY A 19 5.49 20.77 5.51
N GLY A 20 4.40 20.07 5.85
CA GLY A 20 4.32 19.16 6.99
C GLY A 20 4.96 17.78 6.81
N GLY A 21 5.76 17.57 5.75
CA GLY A 21 6.38 16.28 5.42
C GLY A 21 5.45 15.33 4.64
N ALA A 22 5.79 14.04 4.57
CA ALA A 22 4.99 13.05 3.87
C ALA A 22 3.84 12.52 4.75
N LYS A 23 2.65 12.35 4.16
CA LYS A 23 1.46 11.79 4.81
C LYS A 23 0.87 10.65 3.97
N PRO A 24 0.21 9.64 4.55
CA PRO A 24 -0.53 8.65 3.77
C PRO A 24 -1.53 9.34 2.83
N GLY A 25 -1.58 8.93 1.56
CA GLY A 25 -2.44 9.61 0.59
C GLY A 25 -2.42 9.10 -0.85
N LEU A 26 -1.64 8.07 -1.18
CA LEU A 26 -1.76 7.36 -2.46
C LEU A 26 -2.66 6.14 -2.27
N THR A 27 -3.60 5.95 -3.21
CA THR A 27 -4.41 4.73 -3.30
C THR A 27 -3.65 3.63 -4.06
N ALA A 28 -4.06 2.38 -3.87
CA ALA A 28 -3.54 1.23 -4.61
C ALA A 28 -3.69 1.40 -6.13
N ALA A 29 -4.80 1.99 -6.58
CA ALA A 29 -5.06 2.26 -7.99
C ALA A 29 -4.06 3.27 -8.57
N GLU A 30 -3.72 4.33 -7.83
CA GLU A 30 -2.75 5.33 -8.27
C GLU A 30 -1.33 4.78 -8.32
N ILE A 31 -0.95 3.92 -7.36
CA ILE A 31 0.33 3.22 -7.37
C ILE A 31 0.42 2.26 -8.57
N LEU A 32 -0.66 1.51 -8.85
CA LEU A 32 -0.76 0.65 -10.02
C LEU A 32 -0.63 1.44 -11.33
N GLN A 33 -1.27 2.60 -11.42
CA GLN A 33 -1.21 3.47 -12.60
C GLN A 33 0.21 4.01 -12.83
N ALA A 34 0.96 4.27 -11.76
CA ALA A 34 2.37 4.66 -11.83
C ALA A 34 3.30 3.48 -12.17
N THR A 35 2.86 2.24 -11.94
CA THR A 35 3.68 1.03 -12.13
C THR A 35 3.54 0.47 -13.55
N LYS A 36 4.39 0.97 -14.45
CA LYS A 36 4.40 0.55 -15.86
C LYS A 36 4.82 -0.92 -16.00
N GLY A 37 4.15 -1.64 -16.91
CA GLY A 37 4.54 -3.00 -17.34
C GLY A 37 4.04 -4.16 -16.47
N ILE A 38 3.51 -3.91 -15.26
CA ILE A 38 3.11 -4.99 -14.35
C ILE A 38 2.00 -5.89 -14.91
N ARG A 39 1.05 -5.29 -15.65
CA ARG A 39 -0.05 -6.02 -16.31
C ARG A 39 0.42 -6.91 -17.48
N ALA A 40 1.63 -6.70 -18.01
CA ALA A 40 2.19 -7.55 -19.06
C ALA A 40 2.80 -8.85 -18.49
N ILE A 41 3.03 -8.91 -17.18
CA ILE A 41 3.65 -10.05 -16.50
C ILE A 41 2.58 -10.99 -15.93
N SER A 42 1.55 -10.45 -15.31
CA SER A 42 0.43 -11.23 -14.76
C SER A 42 -0.84 -10.40 -14.63
N ALA A 43 -1.99 -11.08 -14.54
CA ALA A 43 -3.19 -10.49 -13.98
C ALA A 43 -2.92 -10.07 -12.52
N VAL A 44 -3.23 -8.82 -12.19
CA VAL A 44 -3.02 -8.22 -10.86
C VAL A 44 -4.34 -7.78 -10.28
N GLU A 45 -4.62 -8.22 -9.06
CA GLU A 45 -5.66 -7.68 -8.19
C GLU A 45 -5.02 -6.90 -7.04
N VAL A 46 -5.72 -5.88 -6.55
CA VAL A 46 -5.25 -5.04 -5.45
C VAL A 46 -6.27 -4.96 -4.34
N GLU A 47 -5.76 -4.97 -3.11
CA GLU A 47 -6.54 -4.76 -1.91
C GLU A 47 -5.85 -3.71 -1.04
N GLU A 48 -6.63 -2.75 -0.56
CA GLU A 48 -6.20 -1.81 0.47
C GLU A 48 -6.55 -2.39 1.85
N TRP A 49 -5.57 -3.06 2.47
CA TRP A 49 -5.74 -3.61 3.81
C TRP A 49 -5.59 -2.53 4.89
N GLY A 50 -4.73 -1.54 4.66
CA GLY A 50 -4.62 -0.36 5.50
C GLY A 50 -3.49 0.58 5.09
N GLN A 51 -3.39 1.71 5.79
CA GLN A 51 -2.36 2.73 5.59
C GLN A 51 -1.58 2.95 6.88
N PHE A 52 -0.80 1.94 7.28
CA PHE A 52 0.02 2.00 8.48
C PHE A 52 1.46 2.38 8.11
N PRO A 53 2.00 3.48 8.65
CA PRO A 53 3.45 3.66 8.71
C PRO A 53 4.10 2.44 9.35
N GLY A 54 5.30 2.06 8.90
CA GLY A 54 6.02 0.90 9.43
C GLY A 54 6.06 0.83 10.97
N PRO A 55 6.41 1.92 11.67
CA PRO A 55 6.39 1.97 13.14
C PRO A 55 5.01 1.77 13.79
N HIS A 56 3.93 1.87 13.04
CA HIS A 56 2.56 1.67 13.52
C HIS A 56 2.04 0.24 13.31
N MET A 57 2.85 -0.65 12.72
CA MET A 57 2.50 -2.07 12.65
C MET A 57 2.64 -2.70 14.04
N THR A 58 1.57 -3.32 14.54
CA THR A 58 1.57 -4.03 15.83
C THR A 58 1.52 -5.53 15.62
N VAL A 59 1.79 -6.32 16.66
CA VAL A 59 1.70 -7.78 16.62
C VAL A 59 0.29 -8.23 16.25
N GLU A 60 -0.75 -7.60 16.79
CA GLU A 60 -2.15 -7.90 16.49
C GLU A 60 -2.46 -7.67 15.00
N ARG A 61 -1.95 -6.58 14.42
CA ARG A 61 -2.08 -6.28 12.99
C ARG A 61 -1.34 -7.32 12.15
N MET A 62 -0.14 -7.74 12.55
CA MET A 62 0.59 -8.79 11.84
C MET A 62 -0.16 -10.12 11.84
N TRP A 63 -0.78 -10.50 12.97
CA TRP A 63 -1.62 -11.70 13.05
C TRP A 63 -2.91 -11.57 12.22
N ALA A 64 -3.55 -10.40 12.20
CA ALA A 64 -4.70 -10.15 11.34
C ALA A 64 -4.33 -10.23 9.86
N LEU A 65 -3.16 -9.70 9.48
CA LEU A 65 -2.62 -9.79 8.12
C LEU A 65 -2.32 -11.24 7.73
N ARG A 66 -1.72 -12.03 8.64
CA ARG A 66 -1.52 -13.47 8.44
C ARG A 66 -2.84 -14.17 8.12
N ASN A 67 -3.91 -13.88 8.86
CA ASN A 67 -5.20 -14.55 8.66
C ASN A 67 -5.93 -14.12 7.37
N ARG A 68 -5.48 -13.04 6.71
CA ARG A 68 -5.99 -12.60 5.42
C ARG A 68 -5.37 -13.39 4.25
N ILE A 69 -4.18 -13.99 4.43
CA ILE A 69 -3.41 -14.70 3.40
C ILE A 69 -3.53 -16.21 3.61
#